data_AF-A0A938IMH6-F1
#
_entry.id   AF-A0A938IMH6-F1
#
_cell.length_a   1.000
_cell.length_b   1.000
_cell.length_c   1.000
_cell.angle_alpha   90.00
_cell.angle_beta   90.00
_cell.angle_gamma   90.00
#
_symmetry.space_group_name_H-M   'P 1'
#
loop_
_entity.id
_entity.type
_entity.pdbx_description
1 polymer ?
#
loop_
_entity_poly.entity_id
_entity_poly.type
_entity_poly.pdbx_seq_one_letter_code
_entity_poly.pdbx_strand_id
1 'polypeptide(L)'
;MAQLGRGTVSRRTVRLDSGRDPARRRPRTDPHSRWPLDPCRDRRAGRKLGERDVVADGSNRRRGASTIRRLAGRKPRIPQSDVGGVEQHGRHGDRIPARQHPIAPREGRGSTMIETSRFSPSGRDRCKRRRVRVAWSNTVARRSAPWLLILVLASRAAAQNGTYDWSAARSLGPGIQFARVETTSPRNLVVHGIRFDTTTPGLAFHTTGRRAEWVEGKAETDRRTTRDFLRQARAKGIPMVVAINADAFSPWPVPYNQTTPTNLLGLAVSRGELVSKPSGSPSFIRGKSGECRIRVMNAGADTSDIDLAVSGFAICLEDGKPLDGPDALHPRTGLGLDATNRYTIAVVIDGRQPASAGATTEELGDWMRYFGADDGINMDGGGSTTIAWWDPDAPEPDKCRLLNQPVGNGAKAESLPREQFRPTERANGNNLGVSVDGS
;
A
#
# COMPACT_ATOMS: atom_id res chain seq x y z
N MET A 1 -67.05 -4.10 3.12
CA MET A 1 -68.41 -3.81 2.59
C MET A 1 -68.30 -3.59 1.09
N ALA A 2 -69.32 -4.00 0.32
CA ALA A 2 -69.49 -3.82 -1.12
C ALA A 2 -68.38 -4.39 -2.05
N GLN A 3 -68.62 -4.78 -3.30
CA GLN A 3 -69.69 -5.54 -3.98
C GLN A 3 -69.26 -5.60 -5.46
N LEU A 4 -69.33 -6.78 -6.11
CA LEU A 4 -69.44 -6.98 -7.58
C LEU A 4 -68.25 -6.48 -8.47
N GLY A 5 -67.88 -7.14 -9.57
CA GLY A 5 -68.27 -8.45 -10.09
C GLY A 5 -67.68 -8.75 -11.49
N ARG A 6 -67.39 -10.05 -11.74
CA ARG A 6 -67.32 -10.79 -13.04
C ARG A 6 -66.53 -10.22 -14.25
N GLY A 7 -65.66 -11.07 -14.83
CA GLY A 7 -65.39 -11.07 -16.28
C GLY A 7 -64.06 -11.71 -16.73
N THR A 8 -64.10 -12.96 -17.21
CA THR A 8 -63.33 -13.64 -18.30
C THR A 8 -61.99 -13.04 -18.83
N VAL A 9 -60.99 -13.83 -19.28
CA VAL A 9 -60.98 -14.58 -20.57
C VAL A 9 -59.84 -15.65 -20.64
N SER A 10 -60.14 -16.70 -21.42
CA SER A 10 -59.32 -17.73 -22.11
C SER A 10 -57.77 -17.67 -22.20
N ARG A 11 -57.18 -18.84 -22.46
CA ARG A 11 -55.73 -19.13 -22.50
C ARG A 11 -55.31 -19.79 -23.84
N ARG A 12 -54.13 -19.41 -24.36
CA ARG A 12 -53.40 -20.01 -25.51
C ARG A 12 -54.06 -19.76 -26.89
N THR A 13 -53.34 -19.70 -28.02
CA THR A 13 -51.99 -20.19 -28.34
C THR A 13 -51.35 -19.33 -29.43
N VAL A 14 -50.05 -19.05 -29.38
CA VAL A 14 -49.27 -18.52 -30.53
C VAL A 14 -47.99 -19.33 -30.70
N ARG A 15 -47.60 -19.55 -31.95
CA ARG A 15 -46.50 -20.43 -32.40
C ARG A 15 -45.12 -19.89 -32.02
N LEU A 16 -44.20 -20.81 -31.82
CA LEU A 16 -42.76 -20.57 -32.00
C LEU A 16 -42.49 -20.35 -33.50
N ASP A 17 -41.69 -19.35 -33.83
CA ASP A 17 -40.96 -19.30 -35.10
C ASP A 17 -39.52 -18.83 -34.85
N SER A 18 -38.62 -19.26 -35.72
CA SER A 18 -37.17 -19.25 -35.50
C SER A 18 -36.46 -18.16 -36.31
N GLY A 19 -35.58 -17.40 -35.64
CA GLY A 19 -34.70 -16.42 -36.28
C GLY A 19 -33.31 -16.42 -35.65
N ARG A 20 -32.26 -16.52 -36.47
CA ARG A 20 -30.86 -16.50 -36.04
C ARG A 20 -30.24 -15.09 -36.10
N ASP A 21 -29.09 -14.99 -35.41
CA ASP A 21 -27.97 -14.04 -35.64
C ASP A 21 -28.12 -12.57 -35.19
N PRO A 22 -27.00 -11.83 -35.00
CA PRO A 22 -25.59 -12.25 -35.04
C PRO A 22 -24.72 -11.83 -33.83
N ALA A 23 -23.49 -12.36 -33.81
CA ALA A 23 -22.45 -12.08 -32.83
C ALA A 23 -22.03 -10.59 -32.73
N ARG A 24 -21.83 -10.11 -31.49
CA ARG A 24 -21.20 -8.80 -31.23
C ARG A 24 -19.68 -8.88 -31.34
N ARG A 25 -19.14 -8.55 -32.51
CA ARG A 25 -17.72 -8.14 -32.62
C ARG A 25 -17.55 -6.76 -31.99
N ARG A 26 -16.62 -6.61 -31.05
CA ARG A 26 -16.04 -5.32 -30.64
C ARG A 26 -14.65 -5.16 -31.28
N PRO A 27 -14.20 -3.92 -31.57
CA PRO A 27 -12.99 -3.70 -32.35
C PRO A 27 -11.73 -4.08 -31.56
N ARG A 28 -10.75 -4.68 -32.25
CA ARG A 28 -9.38 -4.84 -31.75
C ARG A 28 -8.74 -3.46 -31.60
N THR A 29 -8.19 -3.16 -30.43
CA THR A 29 -7.22 -2.08 -30.24
C THR A 29 -5.80 -2.62 -30.39
N ASP A 30 -4.96 -1.87 -31.10
CA ASP A 30 -3.61 -2.26 -31.49
C ASP A 30 -2.59 -1.86 -30.40
N PRO A 31 -1.77 -2.78 -29.83
CA PRO A 31 -1.00 -2.51 -28.62
C PRO A 31 0.41 -1.95 -28.92
N HIS A 32 0.50 -0.72 -29.40
CA HIS A 32 1.79 -0.01 -29.55
C HIS A 32 1.76 1.45 -29.05
N SER A 33 1.91 1.64 -27.74
CA SER A 33 2.32 2.91 -27.14
C SER A 33 3.40 2.70 -26.07
N ARG A 34 4.43 3.55 -26.10
CA ARG A 34 5.73 3.33 -25.43
C ARG A 34 5.71 3.65 -23.93
N TRP A 35 6.43 2.83 -23.15
CA TRP A 35 6.73 3.07 -21.74
C TRP A 35 7.55 4.36 -21.52
N PRO A 36 7.22 5.20 -20.52
CA PRO A 36 8.16 6.18 -19.97
C PRO A 36 9.18 5.47 -19.06
N LEU A 37 10.45 5.87 -19.16
CA LEU A 37 11.57 5.24 -18.48
C LEU A 37 11.68 5.62 -17.00
N ASP A 38 12.08 4.66 -16.18
CA ASP A 38 12.32 4.78 -14.74
C ASP A 38 13.62 5.58 -14.43
N PRO A 39 13.57 6.69 -13.65
CA PRO A 39 14.74 7.53 -13.39
C PRO A 39 15.57 7.01 -12.21
N CYS A 40 16.20 5.85 -12.35
CA CYS A 40 17.16 5.34 -11.36
C CYS A 40 18.39 4.66 -12.00
N ARG A 41 19.38 5.47 -12.41
CA ARG A 41 20.74 4.98 -12.64
C ARG A 41 21.79 5.99 -12.19
N ASP A 42 22.60 5.58 -11.22
CA ASP A 42 23.62 6.42 -10.59
C ASP A 42 25.00 6.25 -11.26
N ARG A 43 25.76 7.36 -11.25
CA ARG A 43 27.23 7.48 -11.24
C ARG A 43 28.11 7.18 -12.49
N ARG A 44 28.98 8.20 -12.71
CA ARG A 44 30.36 8.19 -13.26
C ARG A 44 30.58 7.99 -14.77
N ALA A 45 30.77 9.11 -15.47
CA ALA A 45 31.82 9.26 -16.48
C ALA A 45 32.38 10.69 -16.39
N GLY A 46 33.71 10.85 -16.46
CA GLY A 46 34.37 12.14 -16.24
C GLY A 46 34.29 13.07 -17.45
N ARG A 47 34.19 14.38 -17.22
CA ARG A 47 34.38 15.41 -18.26
C ARG A 47 35.76 16.06 -18.11
N LYS A 48 36.62 15.84 -19.11
CA LYS A 48 37.53 16.86 -19.62
C LYS A 48 36.85 17.55 -20.83
N LEU A 49 37.53 18.55 -21.40
CA LEU A 49 37.03 19.54 -22.38
C LEU A 49 36.22 20.66 -21.70
N GLY A 50 36.48 21.93 -21.99
CA GLY A 50 37.47 22.50 -22.91
C GLY A 50 37.08 23.94 -23.20
N GLU A 51 37.98 24.89 -22.96
CA GLU A 51 37.72 26.33 -23.14
C GLU A 51 37.82 26.75 -24.61
N ARG A 52 37.06 27.81 -24.98
CA ARG A 52 37.30 28.75 -26.11
C ARG A 52 37.06 28.19 -27.53
N ASP A 53 36.61 28.92 -28.55
CA ASP A 53 36.71 30.34 -28.90
C ASP A 53 35.58 30.77 -29.89
N VAL A 54 35.68 32.00 -30.40
CA VAL A 54 34.66 32.82 -31.11
C VAL A 54 34.95 32.92 -32.63
N VAL A 55 34.07 33.62 -33.39
CA VAL A 55 34.23 34.15 -34.78
C VAL A 55 33.73 33.22 -35.91
N ALA A 56 33.11 33.66 -37.03
CA ALA A 56 32.14 34.73 -37.35
C ALA A 56 31.65 34.56 -38.84
N ASP A 57 30.60 35.29 -39.22
CA ASP A 57 30.19 35.64 -40.62
C ASP A 57 29.58 34.51 -41.52
N GLY A 58 28.63 34.75 -42.44
CA GLY A 58 27.95 36.01 -42.80
C GLY A 58 26.81 35.92 -43.85
N SER A 59 25.86 36.87 -43.78
CA SER A 59 24.82 37.23 -44.79
C SER A 59 23.72 36.17 -45.13
N ASN A 60 22.46 36.49 -45.52
CA ASN A 60 21.97 37.59 -46.39
C ASN A 60 20.50 38.02 -46.08
N ARG A 61 19.99 39.01 -46.84
CA ARG A 61 18.79 39.90 -46.63
C ARG A 61 17.42 39.20 -46.92
N ARG A 62 16.20 39.70 -46.61
CA ARG A 62 15.63 41.08 -46.68
C ARG A 62 14.36 41.33 -45.81
N ARG A 63 14.36 42.50 -45.12
CA ARG A 63 13.35 43.60 -45.09
C ARG A 63 11.91 43.42 -44.54
N GLY A 64 11.55 44.31 -43.59
CA GLY A 64 10.17 44.63 -43.16
C GLY A 64 10.15 45.48 -41.87
N ALA A 65 9.86 46.78 -41.99
CA ALA A 65 9.72 47.78 -40.91
C ALA A 65 8.53 47.48 -39.94
N SER A 66 8.35 48.08 -38.76
CA SER A 66 8.78 49.42 -38.28
C SER A 66 8.87 49.58 -36.74
N THR A 67 9.83 50.38 -36.30
CA THR A 67 9.86 51.35 -35.17
C THR A 67 8.95 51.17 -33.92
N ILE A 68 9.58 51.13 -32.73
CA ILE A 68 9.21 51.91 -31.52
C ILE A 68 10.48 52.11 -30.66
N ARG A 69 10.63 53.27 -30.01
CA ARG A 69 11.85 53.67 -29.26
C ARG A 69 11.57 53.70 -27.74
N ARG A 70 12.61 53.45 -26.93
CA ARG A 70 12.59 53.44 -25.45
C ARG A 70 12.12 54.77 -24.84
N LEU A 71 11.54 54.69 -23.64
CA LEU A 71 11.81 55.63 -22.53
C LEU A 71 11.63 54.94 -21.17
N ALA A 72 12.19 55.52 -20.10
CA ALA A 72 12.21 54.95 -18.75
C ALA A 72 11.81 55.98 -17.68
N GLY A 73 11.20 55.53 -16.58
CA GLY A 73 10.87 56.34 -15.39
C GLY A 73 10.32 55.41 -14.29
N ARG A 74 11.07 55.15 -13.21
CA ARG A 74 11.14 55.90 -11.92
C ARG A 74 9.97 55.63 -10.97
N LYS A 75 10.27 55.01 -9.83
CA LYS A 75 9.41 54.91 -8.63
C LYS A 75 9.55 56.16 -7.75
N PRO A 76 8.54 56.56 -6.95
CA PRO A 76 8.66 57.67 -6.00
C PRO A 76 9.19 57.27 -4.60
N ARG A 77 9.79 58.24 -3.91
CA ARG A 77 10.02 58.32 -2.44
C ARG A 77 9.48 59.66 -1.97
N ILE A 78 8.74 59.73 -0.85
CA ILE A 78 8.63 60.93 0.02
C ILE A 78 8.42 60.47 1.51
N PRO A 79 8.40 61.33 2.57
CA PRO A 79 9.48 61.31 3.57
C PRO A 79 8.99 61.22 5.05
N GLN A 80 9.85 61.65 6.00
CA GLN A 80 9.62 61.66 7.46
C GLN A 80 9.99 63.03 8.07
N SER A 81 9.12 63.58 8.95
CA SER A 81 9.33 64.61 10.02
C SER A 81 7.98 65.30 10.36
N ASP A 82 7.67 65.90 11.52
CA ASP A 82 8.19 65.84 12.90
C ASP A 82 7.17 66.51 13.89
N VAL A 83 7.44 66.42 15.21
CA VAL A 83 7.00 67.29 16.35
C VAL A 83 5.64 67.06 17.09
N GLY A 84 5.76 66.72 18.40
CA GLY A 84 4.91 67.20 19.51
C GLY A 84 3.75 66.30 20.00
N GLY A 85 3.54 66.01 21.30
CA GLY A 85 4.38 66.19 22.52
C GLY A 85 3.58 66.13 23.84
N VAL A 86 4.12 65.44 24.88
CA VAL A 86 3.73 65.50 26.33
C VAL A 86 2.34 64.88 26.66
N GLU A 87 2.05 64.15 27.77
CA GLU A 87 2.64 64.02 29.12
C GLU A 87 2.66 62.57 29.69
N GLN A 88 2.88 62.40 31.01
CA GLN A 88 3.49 61.22 31.65
C GLN A 88 2.54 60.34 32.50
N HIS A 89 2.88 59.05 32.63
CA HIS A 89 3.26 58.42 33.92
C HIS A 89 3.83 57.01 33.68
N GLY A 90 4.74 56.53 34.53
CA GLY A 90 5.43 55.24 34.33
C GLY A 90 5.67 54.44 35.60
N ARG A 91 6.26 53.24 35.46
CA ARG A 91 7.00 52.52 36.53
C ARG A 91 7.86 51.37 35.97
N HIS A 92 9.02 51.22 36.62
CA HIS A 92 10.13 50.25 36.53
C HIS A 92 9.96 48.83 35.93
N GLY A 93 11.08 48.31 35.41
CA GLY A 93 11.37 46.86 35.29
C GLY A 93 12.50 46.53 34.29
N ASP A 94 13.69 46.14 34.77
CA ASP A 94 14.92 46.07 33.96
C ASP A 94 15.14 44.82 33.07
N ARG A 95 16.05 44.96 32.10
CA ARG A 95 16.46 43.93 31.11
C ARG A 95 17.72 43.17 31.55
N ILE A 96 17.82 41.87 31.23
CA ILE A 96 19.10 41.17 30.91
C ILE A 96 18.88 40.19 29.74
N PRO A 97 19.80 40.10 28.74
CA PRO A 97 19.62 39.28 27.53
C PRO A 97 20.31 37.89 27.54
N ALA A 98 20.14 37.16 26.43
CA ALA A 98 20.55 35.77 26.22
C ALA A 98 22.06 35.48 26.25
N ARG A 99 22.43 34.21 26.49
CA ARG A 99 23.78 33.66 26.32
C ARG A 99 23.82 32.55 25.27
N GLN A 100 24.86 32.59 24.43
CA GLN A 100 25.30 31.48 23.58
C GLN A 100 26.45 30.72 24.26
N HIS A 101 26.64 29.45 23.94
CA HIS A 101 27.79 28.63 24.41
C HIS A 101 28.63 28.12 23.22
N PRO A 102 29.95 28.34 23.26
CA PRO A 102 30.93 27.51 22.55
C PRO A 102 31.90 26.82 23.52
N ILE A 103 32.30 25.57 23.25
CA ILE A 103 33.37 24.86 23.98
C ILE A 103 34.24 24.04 23.03
N ALA A 104 35.55 24.33 23.04
CA ALA A 104 36.69 23.49 22.63
C ALA A 104 37.99 24.27 22.97
N PRO A 105 39.20 23.66 23.00
CA PRO A 105 39.57 22.28 23.36
C PRO A 105 40.71 22.24 24.42
N ARG A 106 41.16 21.06 24.86
CA ARG A 106 42.60 20.81 25.17
C ARG A 106 42.98 19.32 25.33
N GLU A 107 44.23 19.02 24.97
CA GLU A 107 44.88 17.70 25.08
C GLU A 107 45.55 17.49 26.46
N GLY A 108 45.86 16.23 26.78
CA GLY A 108 46.78 15.86 27.88
C GLY A 108 47.15 14.37 27.83
N ARG A 109 48.45 14.05 27.79
CA ARG A 109 48.99 12.68 27.66
C ARG A 109 49.33 12.07 29.03
N GLY A 110 49.35 10.74 29.14
CA GLY A 110 49.95 10.04 30.28
C GLY A 110 49.91 8.51 30.15
N SER A 111 51.08 7.87 30.20
CA SER A 111 51.28 6.42 30.36
C SER A 111 51.68 6.13 31.83
N THR A 112 51.89 4.90 32.32
CA THR A 112 52.11 3.56 31.72
C THR A 112 51.57 2.50 32.72
N MET A 113 51.43 1.19 32.46
CA MET A 113 52.47 0.13 32.51
C MET A 113 51.82 -1.27 32.40
N ILE A 114 52.65 -2.29 32.17
CA ILE A 114 52.31 -3.72 32.00
C ILE A 114 52.65 -4.49 33.28
N GLU A 115 51.86 -5.49 33.67
CA GLU A 115 52.44 -6.70 34.29
C GLU A 115 51.59 -7.97 34.10
N THR A 116 52.21 -9.14 34.34
CA THR A 116 51.86 -10.43 33.72
C THR A 116 51.93 -11.62 34.67
N SER A 117 51.02 -12.59 34.55
CA SER A 117 51.16 -14.03 34.90
C SER A 117 49.77 -14.73 34.70
N ARG A 118 49.54 -15.91 34.09
CA ARG A 118 50.21 -17.25 34.00
C ARG A 118 50.34 -17.91 35.39
N PHE A 119 49.83 -19.11 35.69
CA PHE A 119 49.78 -20.35 34.89
C PHE A 119 48.70 -21.36 35.39
N SER A 120 48.73 -22.60 34.88
CA SER A 120 47.67 -23.65 34.90
C SER A 120 47.64 -24.62 36.13
N PRO A 121 46.65 -25.54 36.24
CA PRO A 121 46.33 -26.30 37.47
C PRO A 121 46.95 -27.71 37.59
N SER A 122 46.92 -28.30 38.79
CA SER A 122 47.05 -29.75 39.00
C SER A 122 46.50 -30.20 40.37
N GLY A 123 46.11 -31.48 40.52
CA GLY A 123 45.77 -32.09 41.81
C GLY A 123 44.76 -33.25 41.73
N ARG A 124 45.23 -34.50 41.81
CA ARG A 124 44.40 -35.71 42.02
C ARG A 124 44.76 -36.34 43.36
N ASP A 125 43.76 -36.79 44.14
CA ASP A 125 43.83 -37.88 45.13
C ASP A 125 42.49 -37.98 45.90
N ARG A 126 42.04 -39.09 46.52
CA ARG A 126 42.50 -40.49 46.55
C ARG A 126 41.29 -41.42 46.81
N CYS A 127 41.45 -42.73 46.60
CA CYS A 127 40.42 -43.78 46.69
C CYS A 127 40.00 -44.18 48.13
N LYS A 128 38.73 -44.62 48.32
CA LYS A 128 38.33 -45.67 49.30
C LYS A 128 36.96 -46.31 48.99
N ARG A 129 36.84 -47.63 49.15
CA ARG A 129 35.63 -48.44 48.91
C ARG A 129 34.71 -48.51 50.14
N ARG A 130 33.39 -48.58 49.93
CA ARG A 130 32.47 -49.51 50.65
C ARG A 130 31.15 -49.67 49.89
N ARG A 131 30.60 -50.89 49.85
CA ARG A 131 29.28 -51.21 49.29
C ARG A 131 28.21 -51.03 50.36
N VAL A 132 27.07 -50.45 49.99
CA VAL A 132 25.79 -50.61 50.71
C VAL A 132 24.70 -50.85 49.66
N ARG A 133 23.86 -51.86 49.87
CA ARG A 133 22.64 -52.08 49.06
C ARG A 133 21.51 -51.26 49.69
N VAL A 134 20.72 -50.56 48.88
CA VAL A 134 19.39 -50.08 49.26
C VAL A 134 18.46 -50.35 48.07
N ALA A 135 17.34 -51.03 48.33
CA ALA A 135 16.30 -51.26 47.34
C ALA A 135 15.37 -50.05 47.28
N TRP A 136 14.89 -49.69 46.09
CA TRP A 136 13.81 -48.74 45.90
C TRP A 136 12.79 -49.31 44.92
N SER A 137 11.59 -49.58 45.42
CA SER A 137 10.40 -49.81 44.60
C SER A 137 9.95 -48.51 43.96
N ASN A 138 9.56 -48.53 42.68
CA ASN A 138 8.80 -47.44 42.09
C ASN A 138 7.80 -47.97 41.06
N THR A 139 6.56 -48.13 41.48
CA THR A 139 5.41 -48.36 40.60
C THR A 139 4.72 -47.02 40.35
N VAL A 140 4.94 -46.41 39.20
CA VAL A 140 4.07 -45.33 38.67
C VAL A 140 3.81 -45.59 37.19
N ALA A 141 2.65 -46.17 36.90
CA ALA A 141 2.19 -46.35 35.53
C ALA A 141 1.84 -44.99 34.90
N ARG A 142 2.68 -44.49 33.99
CA ARG A 142 2.33 -43.32 33.17
C ARG A 142 1.47 -43.76 31.98
N ARG A 143 0.20 -43.37 32.00
CA ARG A 143 -0.74 -43.55 30.90
C ARG A 143 -0.24 -42.83 29.64
N SER A 144 -0.16 -43.56 28.54
CA SER A 144 0.13 -43.01 27.21
C SER A 144 -1.10 -42.24 26.70
N ALA A 145 -1.01 -40.92 26.59
CA ALA A 145 -1.99 -40.14 25.82
C ALA A 145 -1.56 -40.15 24.34
N PRO A 146 -2.43 -40.52 23.38
CA PRO A 146 -2.09 -40.46 21.97
C PRO A 146 -2.08 -39.00 21.51
N TRP A 147 -0.92 -38.53 21.06
CA TRP A 147 -0.83 -37.26 20.36
C TRP A 147 -1.47 -37.42 18.99
N LEU A 148 -2.66 -36.82 18.82
CA LEU A 148 -3.30 -36.64 17.52
C LEU A 148 -2.38 -35.77 16.66
N LEU A 149 -1.58 -36.42 15.81
CA LEU A 149 -0.74 -35.75 14.83
C LEU A 149 -1.66 -35.18 13.74
N ILE A 150 -2.10 -33.94 13.92
CA ILE A 150 -2.82 -33.20 12.89
C ILE A 150 -1.84 -32.95 11.75
N LEU A 151 -1.86 -33.85 10.76
CA LEU A 151 -1.19 -33.69 9.48
C LEU A 151 -1.85 -32.53 8.75
N VAL A 152 -1.33 -31.32 8.96
CA VAL A 152 -1.56 -30.19 8.05
C VAL A 152 -0.94 -30.60 6.72
N LEU A 153 -1.81 -31.05 5.80
CA LEU A 153 -1.45 -31.32 4.42
C LEU A 153 -1.04 -30.00 3.77
N ALA A 154 0.26 -29.71 3.80
CA ALA A 154 0.86 -28.67 3.00
C ALA A 154 0.70 -29.05 1.53
N SER A 155 -0.36 -28.54 0.90
CA SER A 155 -0.67 -28.73 -0.51
C SER A 155 0.43 -28.09 -1.35
N ARG A 156 1.43 -28.90 -1.70
CA ARG A 156 2.49 -28.54 -2.64
C ARG A 156 1.87 -28.21 -3.99
N ALA A 157 1.88 -26.94 -4.33
CA ALA A 157 1.33 -26.46 -5.58
C ALA A 157 2.36 -25.63 -6.34
N ALA A 158 2.88 -26.20 -7.43
CA ALA A 158 3.14 -25.40 -8.62
C ALA A 158 1.80 -24.77 -9.10
N ALA A 159 1.88 -23.72 -9.93
CA ALA A 159 0.75 -22.91 -10.40
C ALA A 159 -0.57 -23.71 -10.52
N GLN A 160 -1.54 -23.40 -9.66
CA GLN A 160 -2.72 -24.26 -9.48
C GLN A 160 -3.68 -24.13 -10.66
N ASN A 161 -3.88 -25.22 -11.37
CA ASN A 161 -5.01 -25.37 -12.28
C ASN A 161 -6.30 -25.47 -11.46
N GLY A 162 -6.96 -24.33 -11.25
CA GLY A 162 -8.25 -24.23 -10.56
C GLY A 162 -8.49 -22.85 -9.96
N THR A 163 -9.67 -22.69 -9.37
CA THR A 163 -10.02 -21.53 -8.53
C THR A 163 -10.03 -21.94 -7.07
N TYR A 164 -9.63 -21.04 -6.18
CA TYR A 164 -9.61 -21.26 -4.73
C TYR A 164 -11.01 -21.55 -4.18
N ASP A 165 -11.11 -22.61 -3.37
CA ASP A 165 -12.34 -22.93 -2.66
C ASP A 165 -12.52 -22.03 -1.43
N TRP A 166 -13.30 -20.97 -1.63
CA TRP A 166 -13.67 -20.03 -0.58
C TRP A 166 -14.57 -20.61 0.52
N SER A 167 -15.06 -21.84 0.43
CA SER A 167 -15.81 -22.47 1.53
C SER A 167 -14.91 -22.82 2.72
N ALA A 168 -13.62 -23.06 2.47
CA ALA A 168 -12.59 -23.32 3.49
C ALA A 168 -11.94 -22.04 4.04
N ALA A 169 -12.33 -20.85 3.57
CA ALA A 169 -11.71 -19.58 3.95
C ALA A 169 -12.10 -19.13 5.37
N ARG A 170 -11.20 -18.44 6.07
CA ARG A 170 -11.49 -17.80 7.35
C ARG A 170 -12.46 -16.64 7.13
N SER A 171 -13.57 -16.58 7.88
CA SER A 171 -14.37 -15.35 7.94
C SER A 171 -13.66 -14.28 8.78
N LEU A 172 -13.57 -13.05 8.26
CA LEU A 172 -13.15 -11.86 9.03
C LEU A 172 -14.34 -11.03 9.53
N GLY A 173 -15.53 -11.29 8.98
CA GLY A 173 -16.79 -10.58 9.21
C GLY A 173 -17.82 -10.96 8.14
N PRO A 174 -19.09 -10.54 8.25
CA PRO A 174 -20.10 -10.85 7.25
C PRO A 174 -19.66 -10.36 5.86
N GLY A 175 -19.74 -11.22 4.85
CA GLY A 175 -19.30 -10.88 3.48
C GLY A 175 -17.79 -10.76 3.26
N ILE A 176 -16.95 -10.96 4.29
CA ILE A 176 -15.49 -10.79 4.20
C ILE A 176 -14.78 -12.11 4.55
N GLN A 177 -14.15 -12.71 3.54
CA GLN A 177 -13.40 -13.96 3.67
C GLN A 177 -11.92 -13.75 3.41
N PHE A 178 -11.08 -14.50 4.12
CA PHE A 178 -9.63 -14.44 4.07
C PHE A 178 -9.00 -15.82 3.89
N ALA A 179 -8.05 -15.89 2.96
CA ALA A 179 -7.27 -17.05 2.62
C ALA A 179 -5.78 -16.73 2.74
N ARG A 180 -4.99 -17.66 3.27
CA ARG A 180 -3.52 -17.58 3.27
C ARG A 180 -2.97 -18.85 2.65
N VAL A 181 -2.16 -18.68 1.61
CA VAL A 181 -1.57 -19.75 0.81
C VAL A 181 -0.05 -19.62 0.87
N GLU A 182 0.64 -20.73 1.10
CA GLU A 182 2.09 -20.82 0.99
C GLU A 182 2.46 -21.78 -0.14
N THR A 183 3.43 -21.42 -0.97
CA THR A 183 4.07 -22.35 -1.90
C THR A 183 5.59 -22.22 -1.85
N THR A 184 6.27 -23.27 -2.29
CA THR A 184 7.74 -23.37 -2.38
C THR A 184 8.22 -23.52 -3.83
N SER A 185 7.30 -23.56 -4.81
CA SER A 185 7.63 -23.73 -6.24
C SER A 185 6.91 -22.67 -7.07
N PRO A 186 7.62 -21.92 -7.95
CA PRO A 186 9.05 -22.03 -8.26
C PRO A 186 9.98 -21.53 -7.14
N ARG A 187 9.43 -20.88 -6.10
CA ARG A 187 10.15 -20.33 -4.95
C ARG A 187 9.22 -20.19 -3.74
N ASN A 188 9.78 -19.90 -2.57
CA ASN A 188 9.00 -19.55 -1.38
C ASN A 188 8.14 -18.30 -1.65
N LEU A 189 6.83 -18.44 -1.47
CA LEU A 189 5.85 -17.36 -1.64
C LEU A 189 4.75 -17.50 -0.59
N VAL A 190 4.45 -16.40 0.10
CA VAL A 190 3.31 -16.26 1.01
C VAL A 190 2.32 -15.29 0.38
N VAL A 191 1.12 -15.79 0.12
CA VAL A 191 0.06 -15.06 -0.58
C VAL A 191 -1.19 -15.02 0.29
N HIS A 192 -1.80 -13.85 0.36
CA HIS A 192 -3.01 -13.57 1.13
C HIS A 192 -4.11 -13.11 0.17
N GLY A 193 -5.23 -13.83 0.15
CA GLY A 193 -6.43 -13.45 -0.62
C GLY A 193 -7.52 -12.95 0.32
N ILE A 194 -8.19 -11.85 -0.04
CA ILE A 194 -9.42 -11.38 0.61
C ILE A 194 -10.53 -11.33 -0.43
N ARG A 195 -11.71 -11.87 -0.12
CA ARG A 195 -12.91 -11.73 -0.93
C ARG A 195 -13.98 -10.94 -0.19
N PHE A 196 -14.54 -9.94 -0.87
CA PHE A 196 -15.61 -9.08 -0.39
C PHE A 196 -16.87 -9.36 -1.23
N ASP A 197 -17.93 -9.86 -0.62
CA ASP A 197 -19.23 -9.99 -1.28
C ASP A 197 -19.98 -8.66 -1.23
N THR A 198 -19.96 -7.91 -2.33
CA THR A 198 -20.54 -6.55 -2.40
C THR A 198 -22.07 -6.53 -2.24
N THR A 199 -22.73 -7.69 -2.30
CA THR A 199 -24.17 -7.81 -2.02
C THR A 199 -24.50 -7.93 -0.53
N THR A 200 -23.49 -8.00 0.34
CA THR A 200 -23.67 -8.10 1.81
C THR A 200 -24.28 -6.81 2.36
N PRO A 201 -25.45 -6.86 3.04
CA PRO A 201 -26.02 -5.69 3.69
C PRO A 201 -25.05 -5.05 4.69
N GLY A 202 -24.95 -3.72 4.67
CA GLY A 202 -24.06 -2.96 5.55
C GLY A 202 -22.57 -2.99 5.17
N LEU A 203 -22.15 -3.73 4.13
CA LEU A 203 -20.77 -3.70 3.65
C LEU A 203 -20.49 -2.40 2.87
N ALA A 204 -19.46 -1.66 3.28
CA ALA A 204 -19.08 -0.40 2.65
C ALA A 204 -17.56 -0.28 2.48
N PHE A 205 -17.14 0.28 1.34
CA PHE A 205 -15.74 0.62 1.05
C PHE A 205 -15.43 2.05 1.47
N HIS A 206 -14.20 2.28 1.95
CA HIS A 206 -13.70 3.56 2.42
C HIS A 206 -12.29 3.79 1.89
N THR A 207 -11.92 5.02 1.53
CA THR A 207 -10.56 5.34 1.11
C THR A 207 -10.05 6.63 1.74
N THR A 208 -8.73 6.88 1.73
CA THR A 208 -8.15 8.11 2.29
C THR A 208 -8.79 9.32 1.61
N GLY A 209 -9.43 10.17 2.43
CA GLY A 209 -10.02 11.42 1.95
C GLY A 209 -8.97 12.52 1.77
N ARG A 210 -9.44 13.66 1.27
CA ARG A 210 -8.67 14.92 1.20
C ARG A 210 -8.01 15.26 2.55
N ARG A 211 -6.78 15.77 2.51
CA ARG A 211 -6.17 16.45 3.68
C ARG A 211 -6.89 17.78 3.99
N ALA A 212 -6.70 18.33 5.19
CA ALA A 212 -7.39 19.56 5.60
C ALA A 212 -7.06 20.79 4.72
N GLU A 213 -5.80 20.88 4.27
CA GLU A 213 -5.29 21.94 3.39
C GLU A 213 -5.29 21.49 1.91
N TRP A 214 -6.32 20.75 1.48
CA TRP A 214 -6.33 20.13 0.15
C TRP A 214 -6.25 21.18 -0.96
N VAL A 215 -5.26 20.99 -1.84
CA VAL A 215 -5.18 21.68 -3.12
C VAL A 215 -4.99 20.61 -4.18
N GLU A 216 -5.82 20.68 -5.22
CA GLU A 216 -5.80 19.75 -6.34
C GLU A 216 -4.38 19.62 -6.96
N GLY A 217 -3.88 18.39 -7.12
CA GLY A 217 -2.53 18.12 -7.61
C GLY A 217 -1.38 18.61 -6.71
N LYS A 218 -1.66 19.09 -5.49
CA LYS A 218 -0.67 19.70 -4.58
C LYS A 218 -0.95 19.31 -3.11
N ALA A 219 -0.34 18.20 -2.70
CA ALA A 219 -0.60 17.53 -1.44
C ALA A 219 -2.10 17.19 -1.29
N GLU A 220 -2.51 16.10 -1.92
CA GLU A 220 -3.91 15.66 -1.95
C GLU A 220 -4.29 14.86 -0.68
N THR A 221 -3.35 14.08 -0.13
CA THR A 221 -3.56 13.30 1.09
C THR A 221 -2.42 13.47 2.09
N ASP A 222 -2.68 13.11 3.34
CA ASP A 222 -1.63 12.88 4.34
C ASP A 222 -1.37 11.37 4.42
N ARG A 223 -0.11 10.96 4.23
CA ARG A 223 0.31 9.55 4.28
C ARG A 223 -0.09 8.90 5.61
N ARG A 224 -0.45 7.61 5.60
CA ARG A 224 -0.81 6.89 6.82
C ARG A 224 -0.53 5.39 6.73
N THR A 225 -0.06 4.79 7.83
CA THR A 225 0.05 3.32 7.90
C THR A 225 -1.33 2.69 7.77
N THR A 226 -1.39 1.48 7.22
CA THR A 226 -2.68 0.79 7.01
C THR A 226 -3.36 0.48 8.34
N ARG A 227 -2.59 0.14 9.39
CA ARG A 227 -3.15 0.03 10.75
C ARG A 227 -3.67 1.35 11.31
N ASP A 228 -2.97 2.48 11.16
CA ASP A 228 -3.45 3.76 11.70
C ASP A 228 -4.65 4.31 10.92
N PHE A 229 -4.77 4.00 9.62
CA PHE A 229 -5.99 4.25 8.85
C PHE A 229 -7.18 3.46 9.45
N LEU A 230 -7.01 2.17 9.71
CA LEU A 230 -8.04 1.33 10.32
C LEU A 230 -8.41 1.81 11.73
N ARG A 231 -7.42 2.06 12.61
CA ARG A 231 -7.64 2.55 13.98
C ARG A 231 -8.39 3.89 13.97
N GLN A 232 -8.04 4.82 13.08
CA GLN A 232 -8.72 6.11 13.00
C GLN A 232 -10.14 6.00 12.44
N ALA A 233 -10.43 5.04 11.56
CA ALA A 233 -11.81 4.77 11.14
C ALA A 233 -12.65 4.26 12.33
N ARG A 234 -12.13 3.27 13.08
CA ARG A 234 -12.75 2.73 14.30
C ARG A 234 -12.95 3.80 15.37
N ALA A 235 -11.98 4.67 15.61
CA ALA A 235 -12.08 5.80 16.54
C ALA A 235 -13.13 6.86 16.13
N LYS A 236 -13.53 6.90 14.84
CA LYS A 236 -14.61 7.73 14.31
C LYS A 236 -15.97 7.00 14.25
N GLY A 237 -16.08 5.84 14.88
CA GLY A 237 -17.30 5.02 14.89
C GLY A 237 -17.54 4.20 13.62
N ILE A 238 -16.63 4.21 12.64
CA ILE A 238 -16.77 3.38 11.44
C ILE A 238 -16.35 1.94 11.78
N PRO A 239 -17.21 0.92 11.61
CA PRO A 239 -16.88 -0.47 11.93
C PRO A 239 -15.99 -1.12 10.85
N MET A 240 -14.86 -0.48 10.49
CA MET A 240 -13.87 -0.98 9.54
C MET A 240 -13.23 -2.31 9.99
N VAL A 241 -13.55 -3.39 9.29
CA VAL A 241 -13.09 -4.75 9.59
C VAL A 241 -11.65 -4.96 9.11
N VAL A 242 -11.34 -4.52 7.89
CA VAL A 242 -10.05 -4.76 7.24
C VAL A 242 -9.64 -3.56 6.39
N ALA A 243 -8.34 -3.35 6.24
CA ALA A 243 -7.76 -2.33 5.39
C ALA A 243 -6.51 -2.85 4.66
N ILE A 244 -6.28 -2.34 3.45
CA ILE A 244 -5.11 -2.61 2.61
C ILE A 244 -4.53 -1.28 2.11
N ASN A 245 -3.26 -1.29 1.67
CA ASN A 245 -2.71 -0.17 0.92
C ASN A 245 -3.39 -0.03 -0.46
N ALA A 246 -3.40 1.17 -1.03
CA ALA A 246 -4.06 1.45 -2.31
C ALA A 246 -3.09 2.14 -3.30
N ASP A 247 -3.43 3.36 -3.72
CA ASP A 247 -2.74 4.12 -4.77
C ASP A 247 -1.25 4.35 -4.52
N ALA A 248 -0.51 4.42 -5.62
CA ALA A 248 0.86 4.91 -5.65
C ALA A 248 0.91 6.43 -5.40
N PHE A 249 1.99 6.91 -4.78
CA PHE A 249 2.07 8.27 -4.25
C PHE A 249 3.49 8.85 -4.22
N SER A 250 3.60 10.17 -4.22
CA SER A 250 4.88 10.88 -4.13
C SER A 250 4.69 12.31 -3.58
N PRO A 251 5.59 12.82 -2.70
CA PRO A 251 6.79 12.16 -2.17
C PRO A 251 6.49 11.24 -0.98
N TRP A 252 7.45 10.37 -0.64
CA TRP A 252 7.41 9.45 0.49
C TRP A 252 8.69 9.53 1.35
N PRO A 253 8.98 10.70 1.98
CA PRO A 253 10.24 10.93 2.69
C PRO A 253 10.44 9.98 3.89
N VAL A 254 11.71 9.80 4.26
CA VAL A 254 12.12 9.21 5.53
C VAL A 254 11.78 10.15 6.70
N PRO A 255 11.40 9.62 7.87
CA PRO A 255 11.10 8.20 8.17
C PRO A 255 9.82 7.71 7.46
N TYR A 256 9.89 6.51 6.87
CA TYR A 256 8.88 6.03 5.93
C TYR A 256 7.51 5.74 6.53
N ASN A 257 7.42 5.61 7.86
CA ASN A 257 6.20 5.35 8.62
C ASN A 257 5.51 6.63 9.14
N GLN A 258 6.02 7.82 8.83
CA GLN A 258 5.45 9.08 9.31
C GLN A 258 4.37 9.66 8.38
N THR A 259 3.36 10.25 9.01
CA THR A 259 2.36 11.10 8.37
C THR A 259 3.05 12.33 7.78
N THR A 260 3.04 12.45 6.45
CA THR A 260 3.44 13.67 5.74
C THR A 260 2.50 13.91 4.55
N PRO A 261 2.35 15.14 4.06
CA PRO A 261 1.57 15.39 2.86
C PRO A 261 2.17 14.70 1.63
N THR A 262 1.32 14.28 0.68
CA THR A 262 1.72 13.61 -0.57
C THR A 262 0.69 13.79 -1.69
N ASN A 263 1.08 13.58 -2.94
CA ASN A 263 0.16 13.45 -4.08
C ASN A 263 -0.07 11.97 -4.40
N LEU A 264 -1.26 11.66 -4.92
CA LEU A 264 -1.52 10.36 -5.53
C LEU A 264 -1.14 10.41 -7.02
N LEU A 265 -0.86 9.25 -7.62
CA LEU A 265 -0.46 9.15 -9.02
C LEU A 265 -1.62 8.74 -9.95
N GLY A 266 -2.82 8.57 -9.40
CA GLY A 266 -4.03 8.19 -10.13
C GLY A 266 -5.31 8.70 -9.47
N LEU A 267 -6.44 8.44 -10.14
CA LEU A 267 -7.76 8.82 -9.67
C LEU A 267 -8.04 8.26 -8.28
N ALA A 268 -8.39 9.15 -7.36
CA ALA A 268 -8.94 8.80 -6.07
C ALA A 268 -10.21 9.62 -5.80
N VAL A 269 -11.26 8.95 -5.32
CA VAL A 269 -12.53 9.56 -4.91
C VAL A 269 -12.92 8.96 -3.57
N SER A 270 -13.38 9.76 -2.62
CA SER A 270 -13.80 9.32 -1.29
C SER A 270 -15.16 9.92 -0.94
N ARG A 271 -16.20 9.09 -0.82
CA ARG A 271 -17.60 9.50 -0.56
C ARG A 271 -18.13 10.52 -1.58
N GLY A 272 -17.81 10.31 -2.86
CA GLY A 272 -18.15 11.20 -3.96
C GLY A 272 -17.32 12.48 -4.07
N GLU A 273 -16.35 12.72 -3.18
CA GLU A 273 -15.41 13.84 -3.29
C GLU A 273 -14.15 13.43 -4.05
N LEU A 274 -13.80 14.19 -5.10
CA LEU A 274 -12.56 14.01 -5.86
C LEU A 274 -11.33 14.33 -4.98
N VAL A 275 -10.53 13.30 -4.65
CA VAL A 275 -9.29 13.44 -3.87
C VAL A 275 -8.10 13.69 -4.78
N SER A 276 -7.97 12.93 -5.86
CA SER A 276 -6.92 13.07 -6.88
C SER A 276 -7.48 12.84 -8.27
N LYS A 277 -6.93 13.54 -9.27
CA LYS A 277 -7.48 13.60 -10.63
C LYS A 277 -7.21 12.33 -11.47
N PRO A 278 -8.10 12.00 -12.43
CA PRO A 278 -7.79 11.04 -13.48
C PRO A 278 -6.46 11.34 -14.19
N SER A 279 -5.60 10.34 -14.31
CA SER A 279 -4.23 10.45 -14.86
C SER A 279 -3.95 9.56 -16.07
N GLY A 280 -4.90 8.68 -16.44
CA GLY A 280 -4.68 7.57 -17.38
C GLY A 280 -4.31 6.25 -16.70
N SER A 281 -4.19 6.21 -15.37
CA SER A 281 -4.10 4.96 -14.61
C SER A 281 -5.41 4.13 -14.65
N PRO A 282 -5.33 2.80 -14.54
CA PRO A 282 -6.49 1.96 -14.29
C PRO A 282 -6.94 2.03 -12.83
N SER A 283 -8.24 2.19 -12.61
CA SER A 283 -8.85 2.40 -11.30
C SER A 283 -9.92 1.36 -11.02
N PHE A 284 -9.94 0.86 -9.78
CA PHE A 284 -11.12 0.26 -9.19
C PHE A 284 -12.07 1.39 -8.81
N ILE A 285 -13.31 1.31 -9.28
CA ILE A 285 -14.33 2.34 -9.11
C ILE A 285 -15.58 1.69 -8.54
N ARG A 286 -16.15 2.31 -7.50
CA ARG A 286 -17.51 2.08 -7.03
C ARG A 286 -18.37 3.29 -7.39
N GLY A 287 -19.43 3.08 -8.16
CA GLY A 287 -20.40 4.12 -8.49
C GLY A 287 -21.34 4.43 -7.32
N LYS A 288 -22.05 5.56 -7.41
CA LYS A 288 -23.06 5.99 -6.43
C LYS A 288 -24.27 5.06 -6.34
N SER A 289 -24.55 4.28 -7.39
CA SER A 289 -25.51 3.17 -7.38
C SER A 289 -24.98 1.89 -6.72
N GLY A 290 -23.71 1.87 -6.30
CA GLY A 290 -23.07 0.79 -5.55
C GLY A 290 -22.36 -0.26 -6.40
N GLU A 291 -22.46 -0.19 -7.73
CA GLU A 291 -21.81 -1.12 -8.64
C GLU A 291 -20.29 -0.91 -8.66
N CYS A 292 -19.53 -2.00 -8.76
CA CYS A 292 -18.07 -1.98 -8.86
C CYS A 292 -17.62 -2.25 -10.30
N ARG A 293 -16.55 -1.59 -10.73
CA ARG A 293 -15.98 -1.70 -12.09
C ARG A 293 -14.51 -1.34 -12.12
N ILE A 294 -13.74 -1.93 -13.04
CA ILE A 294 -12.36 -1.52 -13.35
C ILE A 294 -12.36 -0.72 -14.66
N ARG A 295 -11.76 0.49 -14.65
CA ARG A 295 -11.68 1.38 -15.82
C ARG A 295 -10.38 2.20 -15.82
N VAL A 296 -9.83 2.42 -17.00
CA VAL A 296 -8.80 3.45 -17.23
C VAL A 296 -9.48 4.82 -17.33
N MET A 297 -9.10 5.75 -16.47
CA MET A 297 -9.69 7.09 -16.41
C MET A 297 -8.66 8.15 -16.81
N ASN A 298 -8.82 8.68 -18.02
CA ASN A 298 -7.96 9.73 -18.59
C ASN A 298 -8.24 11.11 -18.00
N ALA A 299 -7.25 12.01 -18.03
CA ALA A 299 -7.40 13.38 -17.59
C ALA A 299 -8.60 14.08 -18.26
N GLY A 300 -9.45 14.71 -17.45
CA GLY A 300 -10.69 15.35 -17.91
C GLY A 300 -11.90 14.43 -18.04
N ALA A 301 -11.78 13.13 -17.75
CA ALA A 301 -12.93 12.23 -17.62
C ALA A 301 -13.86 12.68 -16.49
N ASP A 302 -15.18 12.49 -16.70
CA ASP A 302 -16.17 12.76 -15.65
C ASP A 302 -16.03 11.78 -14.49
N THR A 303 -16.23 12.30 -13.27
CA THR A 303 -16.22 11.53 -12.02
C THR A 303 -17.51 11.77 -11.22
N SER A 304 -18.54 12.37 -11.83
CA SER A 304 -19.79 12.78 -11.17
C SER A 304 -20.61 11.61 -10.61
N ASP A 305 -20.49 10.42 -11.20
CA ASP A 305 -21.18 9.19 -10.80
C ASP A 305 -20.39 8.33 -9.79
N ILE A 306 -19.13 8.68 -9.52
CA ILE A 306 -18.22 7.90 -8.67
C ILE A 306 -18.49 8.21 -7.19
N ASP A 307 -18.57 7.17 -6.36
CA ASP A 307 -18.60 7.26 -4.89
C ASP A 307 -17.21 7.00 -4.29
N LEU A 308 -16.52 5.98 -4.78
CA LEU A 308 -15.16 5.66 -4.38
C LEU A 308 -14.30 5.24 -5.56
N ALA A 309 -13.05 5.67 -5.59
CA ALA A 309 -12.06 5.17 -6.54
C ALA A 309 -10.68 5.06 -5.90
N VAL A 310 -9.92 4.04 -6.32
CA VAL A 310 -8.49 3.84 -6.05
C VAL A 310 -7.80 3.33 -7.30
N SER A 311 -6.57 3.77 -7.56
CA SER A 311 -5.85 3.51 -8.81
C SER A 311 -4.60 2.65 -8.65
N GLY A 312 -4.40 1.75 -9.62
CA GLY A 312 -3.18 0.97 -9.77
C GLY A 312 -2.21 1.58 -10.78
N PHE A 313 -1.10 0.87 -11.01
CA PHE A 313 -0.13 1.20 -12.04
C PHE A 313 -0.53 0.65 -13.42
N ALA A 314 -1.10 -0.56 -13.46
CA ALA A 314 -1.40 -1.29 -14.68
C ALA A 314 -2.51 -2.34 -14.43
N ILE A 315 -3.22 -2.72 -15.49
CA ILE A 315 -4.04 -3.93 -15.52
C ILE A 315 -3.06 -5.12 -15.57
N CYS A 316 -3.27 -6.12 -14.73
CA CYS A 316 -2.45 -7.34 -14.68
C CYS A 316 -3.27 -8.62 -14.92
N LEU A 317 -4.59 -8.49 -15.05
CA LEU A 317 -5.53 -9.56 -15.36
C LEU A 317 -6.70 -8.94 -16.15
N GLU A 318 -7.03 -9.50 -17.32
CA GLU A 318 -8.12 -9.05 -18.19
C GLU A 318 -8.80 -10.26 -18.85
N ASP A 319 -10.14 -10.35 -18.83
CA ASP A 319 -10.92 -11.50 -19.33
C ASP A 319 -10.37 -12.87 -18.86
N GLY A 320 -9.97 -12.95 -17.58
CA GLY A 320 -9.43 -14.16 -16.96
C GLY A 320 -8.00 -14.54 -17.40
N LYS A 321 -7.29 -13.65 -18.11
CA LYS A 321 -5.91 -13.87 -18.59
C LYS A 321 -4.93 -12.94 -17.88
N PRO A 322 -3.90 -13.47 -17.20
CA PRO A 322 -2.80 -12.65 -16.71
C PRO A 322 -2.14 -11.90 -17.87
N LEU A 323 -1.71 -10.67 -17.62
CA LEU A 323 -1.02 -9.84 -18.60
C LEU A 323 0.47 -9.71 -18.24
N ASP A 324 1.32 -9.74 -19.26
CA ASP A 324 2.76 -9.50 -19.15
C ASP A 324 3.04 -8.17 -18.44
N GLY A 325 4.13 -8.13 -17.67
CA GLY A 325 4.61 -6.91 -17.04
C GLY A 325 6.01 -7.08 -16.48
N PRO A 326 6.48 -6.13 -15.63
CA PRO A 326 7.80 -6.21 -15.04
C PRO A 326 8.03 -7.53 -14.27
N ASP A 327 9.13 -8.20 -14.62
CA ASP A 327 9.62 -9.49 -14.10
C ASP A 327 10.37 -9.35 -12.74
N ALA A 328 10.49 -8.12 -12.23
CA ALA A 328 11.10 -7.87 -10.94
C ALA A 328 10.22 -8.40 -9.78
N LEU A 329 10.83 -9.28 -8.97
CA LEU A 329 10.18 -9.86 -7.78
C LEU A 329 10.04 -8.84 -6.66
N HIS A 330 8.79 -8.50 -6.32
CA HIS A 330 8.46 -7.58 -5.23
C HIS A 330 7.30 -8.12 -4.39
N PRO A 331 7.11 -7.63 -3.15
CA PRO A 331 5.80 -7.61 -2.53
C PRO A 331 4.80 -6.92 -3.48
N ARG A 332 3.60 -7.47 -3.61
CA ARG A 332 2.56 -6.99 -4.53
C ARG A 332 1.24 -6.82 -3.81
N THR A 333 0.47 -5.81 -4.20
CA THR A 333 -0.94 -5.68 -3.87
C THR A 333 -1.71 -5.63 -5.20
N GLY A 334 -2.76 -6.42 -5.33
CA GLY A 334 -3.66 -6.43 -6.47
C GLY A 334 -5.10 -6.27 -6.02
N LEU A 335 -5.93 -5.64 -6.83
CA LEU A 335 -7.36 -5.47 -6.58
C LEU A 335 -8.14 -5.80 -7.86
N GLY A 336 -9.12 -6.69 -7.74
CA GLY A 336 -9.82 -7.28 -8.88
C GLY A 336 -11.30 -7.47 -8.63
N LEU A 337 -12.00 -7.87 -9.68
CA LEU A 337 -13.42 -8.21 -9.69
C LEU A 337 -13.60 -9.58 -10.31
N ASP A 338 -14.57 -10.37 -9.82
CA ASP A 338 -15.02 -11.57 -10.54
C ASP A 338 -15.81 -11.20 -11.81
N ALA A 339 -16.03 -12.17 -12.69
CA ALA A 339 -16.76 -11.97 -13.96
C ALA A 339 -18.18 -11.40 -13.81
N THR A 340 -18.78 -11.47 -12.61
CA THR A 340 -20.11 -10.88 -12.32
C THR A 340 -20.06 -9.50 -11.65
N ASN A 341 -18.87 -9.00 -11.31
CA ASN A 341 -18.62 -7.81 -10.48
C ASN A 341 -19.30 -7.84 -9.09
N ARG A 342 -19.69 -9.01 -8.59
CA ARG A 342 -20.24 -9.22 -7.24
C ARG A 342 -19.15 -9.25 -6.18
N TYR A 343 -18.02 -9.89 -6.51
CA TYR A 343 -16.93 -10.14 -5.58
C TYR A 343 -15.75 -9.23 -5.92
N THR A 344 -15.46 -8.29 -5.03
CA THR A 344 -14.18 -7.59 -5.05
C THR A 344 -13.13 -8.48 -4.38
N ILE A 345 -12.00 -8.69 -5.04
CA ILE A 345 -10.94 -9.59 -4.58
C ILE A 345 -9.64 -8.80 -4.42
N ALA A 346 -9.08 -8.80 -3.21
CA ALA A 346 -7.77 -8.24 -2.95
C ALA A 346 -6.74 -9.36 -2.79
N VAL A 347 -5.58 -9.21 -3.43
CA VAL A 347 -4.46 -10.15 -3.32
C VAL A 347 -3.24 -9.40 -2.80
N VAL A 348 -2.68 -9.86 -1.69
CA VAL A 348 -1.49 -9.30 -1.06
C VAL A 348 -0.42 -10.39 -1.01
N ILE A 349 0.71 -10.14 -1.67
CA ILE A 349 1.84 -11.07 -1.77
C ILE A 349 2.98 -10.49 -0.97
N ASP A 350 3.41 -11.18 0.09
CA ASP A 350 4.62 -10.79 0.82
C ASP A 350 5.85 -10.96 -0.08
N GLY A 351 6.91 -10.18 0.13
CA GLY A 351 8.11 -10.29 -0.68
C GLY A 351 9.34 -9.72 0.02
N ARG A 352 10.51 -9.84 -0.63
CA ARG A 352 11.79 -9.32 -0.10
C ARG A 352 12.17 -9.88 1.28
N GLN A 353 11.68 -11.07 1.66
CA GLN A 353 11.97 -11.72 2.94
C GLN A 353 12.27 -13.22 2.76
N PRO A 354 13.01 -13.89 3.67
CA PRO A 354 13.35 -15.31 3.51
C PRO A 354 12.14 -16.27 3.42
N ALA A 355 11.00 -15.87 3.97
CA ALA A 355 9.74 -16.62 3.89
C ALA A 355 8.96 -16.40 2.58
N SER A 356 9.22 -15.31 1.86
CA SER A 356 8.53 -14.98 0.61
C SER A 356 9.40 -14.09 -0.27
N ALA A 357 9.79 -14.58 -1.44
CA ALA A 357 10.60 -13.81 -2.39
C ALA A 357 9.82 -12.61 -2.96
N GLY A 358 8.51 -12.77 -3.17
CA GLY A 358 7.66 -11.84 -3.89
C GLY A 358 7.32 -12.36 -5.29
N ALA A 359 6.52 -11.58 -6.02
CA ALA A 359 5.99 -11.90 -7.35
C ALA A 359 6.32 -10.84 -8.40
N THR A 360 6.33 -11.29 -9.65
CA THR A 360 6.23 -10.46 -10.85
C THR A 360 4.83 -9.84 -10.96
N THR A 361 4.60 -9.02 -12.00
CA THR A 361 3.25 -8.48 -12.28
C THR A 361 2.33 -9.54 -12.92
N GLU A 362 2.88 -10.42 -13.77
CA GLU A 362 2.14 -11.53 -14.40
C GLU A 362 1.66 -12.55 -13.35
N GLU A 363 2.55 -12.97 -12.44
CA GLU A 363 2.20 -13.90 -11.36
C GLU A 363 1.15 -13.31 -10.40
N LEU A 364 1.11 -11.98 -10.22
CA LEU A 364 0.01 -11.34 -9.47
C LEU A 364 -1.33 -11.57 -10.18
N GLY A 365 -1.36 -11.40 -11.50
CA GLY A 365 -2.54 -11.71 -12.32
C GLY A 365 -2.97 -13.18 -12.18
N ASP A 366 -2.01 -14.10 -12.19
CA ASP A 366 -2.25 -15.54 -11.95
C ASP A 366 -2.83 -15.83 -10.55
N TRP A 367 -2.31 -15.19 -9.51
CA TRP A 367 -2.86 -15.32 -8.15
C TRP A 367 -4.26 -14.71 -8.04
N MET A 368 -4.52 -13.58 -8.70
CA MET A 368 -5.85 -12.97 -8.76
C MET A 368 -6.86 -13.89 -9.46
N ARG A 369 -6.48 -14.47 -10.61
CA ARG A 369 -7.24 -15.49 -11.33
C ARG A 369 -7.51 -16.72 -10.47
N TYR A 370 -6.50 -17.22 -9.76
CA TYR A 370 -6.65 -18.34 -8.83
C TYR A 370 -7.64 -18.01 -7.70
N PHE A 371 -7.65 -16.78 -7.16
CA PHE A 371 -8.65 -16.36 -6.17
C PHE A 371 -10.06 -16.09 -6.75
N GLY A 372 -10.23 -16.20 -8.08
CA GLY A 372 -11.53 -16.07 -8.75
C GLY A 372 -11.82 -14.67 -9.31
N ALA A 373 -10.81 -13.81 -9.44
CA ALA A 373 -10.95 -12.59 -10.22
C ALA A 373 -10.90 -12.90 -11.73
N ASP A 374 -11.56 -12.04 -12.52
CA ASP A 374 -11.61 -12.09 -13.98
C ASP A 374 -10.93 -10.85 -14.58
N ASP A 375 -11.09 -9.69 -13.94
CA ASP A 375 -10.34 -8.45 -14.19
C ASP A 375 -9.52 -8.04 -12.95
N GLY A 376 -8.36 -7.42 -13.13
CA GLY A 376 -7.47 -7.05 -12.02
C GLY A 376 -6.41 -5.99 -12.30
N ILE A 377 -6.14 -5.15 -11.30
CA ILE A 377 -5.13 -4.09 -11.32
C ILE A 377 -4.02 -4.32 -10.30
N ASN A 378 -2.77 -4.08 -10.71
CA ASN A 378 -1.59 -4.05 -9.84
C ASN A 378 -1.53 -2.68 -9.13
N MET A 379 -1.79 -2.67 -7.82
CA MET A 379 -1.78 -1.50 -6.94
C MET A 379 -0.34 -1.09 -6.54
N ASP A 380 -0.19 -0.14 -5.61
CA ASP A 380 1.12 0.13 -5.02
C ASP A 380 1.65 -1.11 -4.29
N GLY A 381 2.96 -1.32 -4.38
CA GLY A 381 3.63 -2.56 -3.98
C GLY A 381 4.85 -2.32 -3.10
N GLY A 382 5.76 -3.29 -3.07
CA GLY A 382 7.02 -3.16 -2.35
C GLY A 382 6.81 -2.90 -0.86
N GLY A 383 7.35 -1.81 -0.34
CA GLY A 383 7.18 -1.46 1.07
C GLY A 383 5.77 -0.99 1.45
N SER A 384 4.94 -0.64 0.47
CA SER A 384 3.56 -0.21 0.74
C SER A 384 2.64 -1.41 1.03
N THR A 385 2.96 -2.59 0.48
CA THR A 385 2.21 -3.85 0.56
C THR A 385 1.86 -4.26 2.00
N THR A 386 0.63 -3.96 2.42
CA THR A 386 0.17 -4.11 3.80
C THR A 386 -1.31 -4.47 3.84
N ILE A 387 -1.67 -5.42 4.70
CA ILE A 387 -3.05 -5.77 5.08
C ILE A 387 -3.19 -5.75 6.60
N ALA A 388 -4.11 -4.93 7.10
CA ALA A 388 -4.48 -4.82 8.50
C ALA A 388 -5.92 -5.29 8.74
N TRP A 389 -6.17 -5.98 9.84
CA TRP A 389 -7.49 -6.49 10.24
C TRP A 389 -7.76 -6.12 11.70
N TRP A 390 -9.02 -5.85 12.02
CA TRP A 390 -9.47 -5.70 13.40
C TRP A 390 -9.97 -7.03 13.92
N ASP A 391 -9.16 -7.66 14.77
CA ASP A 391 -9.47 -8.92 15.41
C ASP A 391 -10.48 -8.70 16.56
N PRO A 392 -11.76 -9.08 16.43
CA PRO A 392 -12.73 -8.86 17.51
C PRO A 392 -12.38 -9.68 18.76
N ASP A 393 -11.64 -10.78 18.62
CA ASP A 393 -11.32 -11.75 19.67
C ASP A 393 -9.92 -11.53 20.27
N ALA A 394 -9.16 -10.56 19.75
CA ALA A 394 -7.87 -10.15 20.30
C ALA A 394 -8.00 -9.77 21.79
N PRO A 395 -7.17 -10.35 22.69
CA PRO A 395 -7.23 -10.07 24.12
C PRO A 395 -6.61 -8.72 24.50
N GLU A 396 -5.68 -8.18 23.70
CA GLU A 396 -5.13 -6.83 23.91
C GLU A 396 -6.13 -5.72 23.53
N PRO A 397 -6.06 -4.53 24.18
CA PRO A 397 -6.95 -3.40 23.86
C PRO A 397 -6.83 -2.89 22.42
N ASP A 398 -5.62 -2.90 21.83
CA ASP A 398 -5.44 -2.64 20.39
C ASP A 398 -5.67 -3.93 19.59
N LYS A 399 -6.88 -4.03 19.08
CA LYS A 399 -7.35 -5.15 18.25
C LYS A 399 -6.84 -5.10 16.81
N CYS A 400 -6.08 -4.08 16.42
CA CYS A 400 -5.58 -3.93 15.05
C CYS A 400 -4.30 -4.76 14.80
N ARG A 401 -4.44 -5.82 13.98
CA ARG A 401 -3.36 -6.76 13.61
C ARG A 401 -2.96 -6.62 12.15
N LEU A 402 -1.71 -6.99 11.85
CA LEU A 402 -1.27 -7.25 10.48
C LEU A 402 -1.58 -8.70 10.13
N LEU A 403 -2.10 -8.94 8.93
CA LEU A 403 -2.29 -10.30 8.39
C LEU A 403 -1.08 -10.77 7.56
N ASN A 404 -0.29 -9.83 7.02
CA ASN A 404 0.94 -10.10 6.26
C ASN A 404 2.21 -9.66 7.02
N GLN A 405 3.37 -9.78 6.37
CA GLN A 405 4.68 -9.38 6.92
C GLN A 405 5.27 -8.22 6.09
N PRO A 406 4.80 -6.98 6.27
CA PRO A 406 5.19 -5.83 5.44
C PRO A 406 6.65 -5.43 5.62
N VAL A 407 7.25 -4.92 4.53
CA VAL A 407 8.63 -4.42 4.44
C VAL A 407 8.66 -2.91 4.20
N GLY A 408 7.97 -2.15 5.06
CA GLY A 408 7.73 -0.70 4.95
C GLY A 408 8.96 0.16 4.72
N ASN A 409 10.08 -0.22 5.35
CA ASN A 409 11.38 0.41 5.16
C ASN A 409 12.04 0.15 3.78
N GLY A 410 11.46 -0.74 2.96
CA GLY A 410 11.96 -1.14 1.65
C GLY A 410 13.11 -2.14 1.65
N ALA A 411 13.52 -2.63 2.83
CA ALA A 411 14.64 -3.57 2.99
C ALA A 411 14.43 -4.86 2.18
N LYS A 412 15.54 -5.54 1.88
CA LYS A 412 15.54 -6.84 1.20
C LYS A 412 16.13 -7.94 2.07
N ALA A 413 15.80 -9.19 1.80
CA ALA A 413 16.20 -10.35 2.60
C ALA A 413 17.72 -10.46 2.76
N GLU A 414 18.48 -10.01 1.77
CA GLU A 414 19.96 -10.05 1.76
C GLU A 414 20.59 -9.00 2.70
N SER A 415 19.78 -8.11 3.30
CA SER A 415 20.24 -7.00 4.14
C SER A 415 20.12 -7.24 5.65
N LEU A 416 19.45 -8.31 6.11
CA LEU A 416 19.26 -8.62 7.53
C LEU A 416 19.25 -10.14 7.80
N PRO A 417 19.84 -10.64 8.91
CA PRO A 417 19.65 -12.01 9.37
C PRO A 417 18.17 -12.35 9.60
N ARG A 418 17.77 -13.58 9.29
CA ARG A 418 16.36 -14.03 9.32
C ARG A 418 15.72 -13.86 10.70
N GLU A 419 16.50 -14.04 11.76
CA GLU A 419 16.12 -13.95 13.17
C GLU A 419 15.88 -12.49 13.62
N GLN A 420 16.41 -11.53 12.87
CA GLN A 420 16.30 -10.08 13.14
C GLN A 420 15.22 -9.41 12.29
N PHE A 421 14.63 -10.12 11.31
CA PHE A 421 13.53 -9.59 10.53
C PHE A 421 12.32 -9.29 11.43
N ARG A 422 11.85 -8.04 11.36
CA ARG A 422 10.60 -7.58 11.98
C ARG A 422 9.78 -6.89 10.90
N PRO A 423 8.46 -7.17 10.79
CA PRO A 423 7.62 -6.43 9.86
C PRO A 423 7.63 -4.95 10.22
N THR A 424 7.74 -4.10 9.19
CA THR A 424 7.69 -2.64 9.31
C THR A 424 6.60 -2.13 8.39
N GLU A 425 5.86 -1.10 8.80
CA GLU A 425 4.87 -0.46 7.94
C GLU A 425 5.42 0.80 7.29
N ARG A 426 4.88 1.09 6.11
CA ARG A 426 5.02 2.39 5.44
C ARG A 426 3.76 3.21 5.68
N ALA A 427 3.92 4.53 5.76
CA ALA A 427 2.79 5.44 5.64
C ALA A 427 2.46 5.61 4.15
N ASN A 428 1.31 5.07 3.74
CA ASN A 428 0.84 5.02 2.36
C ASN A 428 0.04 6.28 2.01
N GLY A 429 0.16 6.80 0.78
CA GLY A 429 -0.60 7.95 0.32
C GLY A 429 -2.11 7.68 0.28
N ASN A 430 -2.51 6.48 -0.14
CA ASN A 430 -3.89 6.02 -0.02
C ASN A 430 -3.97 4.61 0.61
N ASN A 431 -5.08 4.34 1.30
CA ASN A 431 -5.46 3.04 1.82
C ASN A 431 -6.93 2.77 1.44
N LEU A 432 -7.27 1.51 1.18
CA LEU A 432 -8.65 1.05 0.99
C LEU A 432 -9.07 0.24 2.22
N GLY A 433 -10.23 0.55 2.81
CA GLY A 433 -10.79 -0.17 3.93
C GLY A 433 -12.20 -0.64 3.66
N VAL A 434 -12.62 -1.69 4.35
CA VAL A 434 -13.98 -2.24 4.26
C VAL A 434 -14.58 -2.29 5.66
N SER A 435 -15.74 -1.66 5.85
CA SER A 435 -16.57 -1.81 7.03
C SER A 435 -17.74 -2.73 6.75
N VAL A 436 -18.29 -3.30 7.82
CA VAL A 436 -19.60 -3.95 7.80
C VAL A 436 -20.35 -3.42 9.02
N ASP A 437 -21.46 -2.73 8.78
CA ASP A 437 -22.32 -2.28 9.86
C ASP A 437 -23.02 -3.50 10.48
N GLY A 438 -23.13 -3.51 11.82
CA GLY A 438 -23.93 -4.52 12.52
C GLY A 438 -25.41 -4.24 12.28
N SER A 439 -26.12 -5.22 11.71
CA SER A 439 -27.58 -5.23 11.52
C SER A 439 -28.35 -5.25 12.84
#